data_AF-A0A379A8W9-F1
#
_entry.id   AF-A0A379A8W9-F1
#
_cell.length_a   1.000
_cell.length_b   1.000
_cell.length_c   1.000
_cell.angle_alpha   90.00
_cell.angle_beta   90.00
_cell.angle_gamma   90.00
#
_symmetry.space_group_name_H-M   'P 1'
#
loop_
_entity.id
_entity.type
_entity.pdbx_description
1 polymer ?
#
loop_
_entity_poly.entity_id
_entity_poly.type
_entity_poly.pdbx_seq_one_letter_code
_entity_poly.pdbx_strand_id
1 'polypeptide(L)' 'MLSSRTLSLTIPRHWLDLYETIWKPEFFPKWASGLTHSALEPDGNRWRAKGPPGQCEDPVLAT' A
#
# COMPACT_ATOMS: atom_id res chain seq x y z
N MET A 1 -0.55 20.57 -14.60
CA MET A 1 -0.21 19.14 -14.80
C MET A 1 0.30 18.59 -13.49
N LEU A 2 -0.21 17.46 -13.01
CA LEU A 2 0.30 16.82 -11.80
C LEU A 2 1.69 16.23 -12.10
N SER A 3 2.66 16.48 -11.22
CA SER A 3 3.98 15.87 -11.31
C SER A 3 3.85 14.38 -11.01
N SER A 4 4.25 13.53 -11.95
CA SER A 4 4.28 12.08 -11.76
C SER A 4 5.73 11.61 -11.70
N ARG A 5 6.00 10.64 -10.82
CA ARG A 5 7.30 9.95 -10.73
C ARG A 5 7.05 8.46 -10.82
N THR A 6 7.66 7.82 -11.81
CA THR A 6 7.65 6.37 -11.97
C THR A 6 8.84 5.78 -11.23
N LEU A 7 8.58 4.79 -10.38
CA LEU A 7 9.62 4.00 -9.70
C LEU A 7 9.66 2.62 -10.33
N SER A 8 10.84 2.20 -10.79
CA SER A 8 11.08 0.87 -11.36
C SER A 8 12.13 0.16 -10.53
N LEU A 9 11.88 -1.11 -10.20
CA LEU A 9 12.81 -1.95 -9.44
C LEU A 9 12.77 -3.39 -9.96
N THR A 10 13.90 -4.09 -9.85
CA THR A 10 14.03 -5.48 -10.30
C THR A 10 14.00 -6.42 -9.11
N ILE A 11 13.12 -7.41 -9.14
CA ILE A 11 13.04 -8.46 -8.12
C ILE A 11 13.55 -9.77 -8.77
N PRO A 12 14.55 -10.46 -8.19
CA PRO A 12 15.08 -11.72 -8.72
C PRO A 12 14.13 -12.88 -8.43
N ARG A 13 12.94 -12.87 -9.03
CA ARG A 13 11.89 -13.88 -8.91
C ARG A 13 11.16 -14.02 -10.25
N HIS A 14 10.63 -15.22 -10.54
CA HIS A 14 9.74 -15.42 -11.69
C HIS A 14 8.50 -14.49 -11.59
N TRP A 15 8.13 -13.87 -12.70
CA TRP A 15 7.11 -12.82 -12.74
C TRP A 15 5.74 -13.31 -12.26
N LEU A 16 5.37 -14.55 -12.60
CA LEU A 16 4.08 -15.13 -12.23
C LEU A 16 3.99 -15.34 -10.71
N ASP A 17 5.04 -15.90 -10.09
CA ASP A 17 5.07 -16.15 -8.65
C ASP A 17 5.08 -14.85 -7.86
N LEU A 18 5.73 -13.82 -8.41
CA LEU A 18 5.71 -12.48 -7.86
C LEU A 18 4.28 -11.94 -7.91
N TYR A 19 3.66 -11.93 -9.09
CA TYR A 19 2.30 -11.44 -9.29
C TYR A 19 1.34 -12.13 -8.31
N GLU A 20 1.31 -13.47 -8.29
CA GLU A 20 0.47 -14.31 -7.43
C GLU A 20 0.58 -14.03 -5.93
N THR A 21 1.72 -13.48 -5.51
CA THR A 21 1.96 -13.08 -4.12
C THR A 21 1.52 -11.63 -3.88
N ILE A 22 1.86 -10.71 -4.80
CA ILE A 22 1.68 -9.27 -4.56
C ILE A 22 0.29 -8.76 -4.90
N TRP A 23 -0.47 -9.43 -5.79
CA TRP A 23 -1.80 -8.97 -6.19
C TRP A 23 -2.87 -9.22 -5.11
N LYS A 24 -2.57 -10.17 -4.21
CA LYS A 24 -3.45 -10.61 -3.12
C LYS A 24 -3.51 -9.54 -2.01
N PRO A 25 -4.70 -9.01 -1.69
CA PRO A 25 -4.87 -7.97 -0.66
C PRO A 25 -4.30 -8.37 0.70
N GLU A 26 -4.28 -9.66 1.03
CA GLU A 26 -3.72 -10.21 2.28
C GLU A 26 -2.21 -9.98 2.41
N PHE A 27 -1.52 -9.76 1.29
CA PHE A 27 -0.08 -9.54 1.26
C PHE A 27 0.31 -8.06 1.21
N PHE A 28 -0.64 -7.14 0.98
CA PHE A 28 -0.37 -5.71 0.94
C PHE A 28 0.26 -5.16 2.23
N PRO A 29 -0.17 -5.57 3.45
CA PRO A 29 0.43 -5.07 4.70
C PRO A 29 1.90 -5.46 4.86
N LYS A 30 2.36 -6.51 4.16
CA LYS A 30 3.73 -7.01 4.24
C LYS A 30 4.74 -6.16 3.48
N TRP A 31 4.31 -5.36 2.50
CA TRP A 31 5.21 -4.57 1.66
C TRP A 31 4.84 -3.08 1.58
N ALA A 32 3.56 -2.72 1.76
CA ALA A 32 3.14 -1.34 1.86
C ALA A 32 3.18 -0.88 3.32
N SER A 33 4.20 -0.10 3.68
CA SER A 33 4.39 0.42 5.05
C SER A 33 3.17 1.16 5.60
N GLY A 34 2.41 1.86 4.74
CA GLY A 34 1.17 2.53 5.10
C GLY A 34 0.01 1.60 5.47
N LEU A 35 0.11 0.31 5.17
CA LEU A 35 -0.89 -0.72 5.49
C LEU A 35 -0.39 -1.70 6.56
N THR A 36 0.87 -1.61 6.98
CA THR A 36 1.49 -2.56 7.92
C THR A 36 0.82 -2.59 9.30
N HIS A 37 0.27 -1.47 9.77
CA HIS A 37 -0.46 -1.41 11.05
C HIS A 37 -1.97 -1.67 10.91
N SER A 38 -2.45 -1.92 9.68
CA SER A 38 -3.87 -2.04 9.38
C SER A 38 -4.17 -3.41 8.81
N ALA A 39 -4.92 -4.24 9.53
CA ALA A 39 -5.51 -5.42 8.91
C ALA A 39 -6.44 -4.95 7.77
N LEU A 40 -6.22 -5.48 6.57
CA LEU A 40 -7.14 -5.30 5.45
C LEU A 40 -8.30 -6.25 5.67
N GLU A 41 -9.46 -5.70 5.95
CA GLU A 41 -10.71 -6.45 6.11
C GLU A 41 -11.52 -6.36 4.80
N PRO A 42 -12.09 -7.48 4.35
CA PRO A 42 -13.01 -7.47 3.21
C PRO A 42 -14.31 -6.74 3.61
N ASP A 43 -14.69 -5.74 2.82
CA ASP A 43 -15.89 -4.91 2.97
C ASP A 43 -16.72 -4.99 1.68
N GLY A 44 -17.45 -6.10 1.53
CA GLY A 44 -18.18 -6.42 0.30
C GLY A 44 -17.25 -6.58 -0.90
N ASN A 45 -17.32 -5.65 -1.85
CA ASN A 45 -16.47 -5.64 -3.04
C ASN A 45 -15.25 -4.70 -2.92
N ARG A 46 -14.94 -4.26 -1.69
CA ARG A 46 -13.86 -3.32 -1.38
C ARG A 46 -13.01 -3.87 -0.25
N TRP A 47 -11.82 -3.33 -0.11
CA TRP A 47 -10.92 -3.66 0.99
C TRP A 47 -10.75 -2.44 1.86
N ARG A 48 -10.95 -2.61 3.17
CA ARG A 48 -10.83 -1.53 4.15
C ARG A 48 -9.62 -1.79 5.03
N ALA A 49 -8.67 -0.87 5.03
CA ALA A 49 -7.57 -0.89 5.99
C ALA A 49 -8.05 -0.29 7.31
N LYS A 50 -7.94 -1.03 8.43
CA LYS A 50 -8.10 -0.48 9.78
C LYS A 50 -6.84 0.25 10.24
N GLY A 51 -6.59 1.43 9.68
CA GLY A 51 -5.57 2.34 10.19
C GLY A 51 -6.11 3.22 11.29
N PRO A 52 -5.27 3.74 12.21
CA PRO A 52 -5.70 4.85 13.06
C PRO A 52 -6.26 5.97 12.16
N PRO A 53 -7.44 6.54 12.47
CA PRO A 53 -7.93 7.70 11.75
C PRO A 53 -6.98 8.88 12.03
N GLY A 54 -6.32 9.39 10.98
CA GLY A 54 -5.22 10.34 11.10
C GLY A 54 -3.91 9.55 11.19
N GLN A 55 -3.03 9.59 10.19
CA GLN A 55 -2.06 10.69 10.02
C GLN A 55 -1.77 10.86 8.51
N CYS A 56 -2.60 11.62 7.82
CA CYS A 56 -2.19 12.36 6.63
C CYS A 56 -2.58 13.83 6.87
N GLU A 57 -2.19 14.35 8.03
CA GLU A 57 -1.98 15.77 8.22
C GLU A 57 -0.47 15.92 8.31
N ASP A 58 0.16 16.40 7.23
CA ASP A 58 1.47 17.02 7.32
C ASP A 58 1.34 18.27 8.19
N PRO A 59 1.99 18.39 9.36
CA PRO A 59 2.16 19.65 10.03
C PRO A 59 3.47 20.27 9.55
N VAL A 60 3.58 20.55 8.25
CA VAL A 60 4.70 21.32 7.71
C VAL A 60 4.14 22.34 6.73
N LEU A 61 3.49 23.38 7.27
CA LEU A 61 3.36 24.72 6.71
C LEU A 61 2.53 25.59 7.69
N ALA A 62 3.07 25.82 8.88
CA ALA A 62 2.59 26.85 9.80
C ALA A 62 3.76 27.39 10.66
N THR A 63 4.70 28.07 10.01
CA THR A 63 5.55 29.13 10.57
C THR A 63 6.06 29.95 9.41
#